data_AF-A0AAW1QT83-F1
#
_entry.id   AF-A0AAW1QT83-F1
#
_cell.length_a   1.000
_cell.length_b   1.000
_cell.length_c   1.000
_cell.angle_alpha   90.00
_cell.angle_beta   90.00
_cell.angle_gamma   90.00
#
_symmetry.space_group_name_H-M   'P 1'
#
loop_
_entity.id
_entity.type
_entity.pdbx_description
1 polymer ?
#
loop_
_entity_poly.entity_id
_entity_poly.type
_entity_poly.pdbx_seq_one_letter_code
_entity_poly.pdbx_strand_id
1 'polypeptide(L)'
;MIFPQGWQVQVLKPSGAGSYADLSHGTDRYVVGLPGNPFEVQVTAPAAMFRSAPTLRVCLTIDGQSVGVSKILSESHPSTVFEGFVNTVKGEQRYSQFLFGKPQDAPQSSGAGSSRDKNTGGLEISIEHVQSSGHHVSLPKHTSNPAAGASKPVEGKKWFMRPSLKADSGDIVGKPFTFSTTRYDKVRHLATLSLRMETAAILTLRKVLNPKLPAHQAIINASTAAMRTEQIASSAPGQPSAVLGSGDIPRDAVRNQASSAGPSRPGTAVSSKPAGIKRNVKSEMVDLSCRPSAKVPKIEPGLPSQGFFANAEPELIDLT
;
A
#
# COMPACT_ATOMS: atom_id res chain seq x y z
N MET A 1 -2.15 5.23 -15.19
CA MET A 1 -1.55 6.59 -15.23
C MET A 1 -0.08 6.58 -15.65
N ILE A 2 0.38 7.57 -16.44
CA ILE A 2 1.81 7.81 -16.72
C ILE A 2 2.28 9.07 -15.97
N PHE A 3 3.37 8.92 -15.21
CA PHE A 3 4.08 9.94 -14.44
C PHE A 3 5.28 10.49 -15.23
N PRO A 4 5.90 11.60 -14.79
CA PRO A 4 7.15 12.08 -15.38
C PRO A 4 8.17 10.95 -15.53
N GLN A 5 8.97 11.00 -16.59
CA GLN A 5 9.96 9.97 -16.93
C GLN A 5 9.37 8.60 -17.30
N GLY A 6 8.06 8.49 -17.55
CA GLY A 6 7.42 7.29 -18.08
C GLY A 6 6.99 6.26 -17.03
N TRP A 7 7.09 6.59 -15.74
CA TRP A 7 6.65 5.72 -14.66
C TRP A 7 5.14 5.46 -14.74
N GLN A 8 4.72 4.22 -14.50
CA GLN A 8 3.30 3.90 -14.46
C GLN A 8 2.89 3.46 -13.07
N VAL A 9 1.86 4.10 -12.53
CA VAL A 9 1.20 3.66 -11.30
C VAL A 9 -0.26 3.38 -11.63
N GLN A 10 -0.73 2.23 -11.18
CA GLN A 10 -2.11 1.80 -11.31
C GLN A 10 -2.60 1.34 -9.94
N VAL A 11 -3.83 1.73 -9.60
CA VAL A 11 -4.51 1.20 -8.43
C VAL A 11 -5.50 0.16 -8.93
N LEU A 12 -5.28 -1.08 -8.53
CA LEU A 12 -5.98 -2.24 -9.05
C LEU A 12 -7.04 -2.71 -8.07
N LYS A 13 -8.11 -3.31 -8.61
CA LYS A 13 -8.99 -4.15 -7.84
C LYS A 13 -8.32 -5.51 -7.64
N PRO A 14 -8.40 -6.11 -6.44
CA PRO A 14 -7.86 -7.44 -6.20
C PRO A 14 -8.43 -8.48 -7.16
N SER A 15 -7.72 -9.61 -7.29
CA SER A 15 -8.15 -10.75 -8.11
C SER A 15 -8.30 -10.43 -9.61
N GLY A 16 -7.64 -9.38 -10.10
CA GLY A 16 -7.60 -9.04 -11.51
C GLY A 16 -8.89 -8.43 -12.06
N ALA A 17 -9.76 -7.88 -11.21
CA ALA A 17 -11.03 -7.26 -11.62
C ALA A 17 -10.85 -5.89 -12.35
N GLY A 18 -9.66 -5.61 -12.85
CA GLY A 18 -9.27 -4.38 -13.55
C GLY A 18 -8.76 -3.28 -12.62
N SER A 19 -8.53 -2.10 -13.18
CA SER A 19 -8.06 -0.93 -12.44
C SER A 19 -9.23 -0.08 -11.92
N TYR A 20 -8.98 0.64 -10.84
CA TYR A 20 -9.79 1.79 -10.46
C TYR A 20 -9.62 2.91 -11.49
N ALA A 21 -10.62 3.79 -11.59
CA ALA A 21 -10.52 4.96 -12.45
C ALA A 21 -9.48 5.93 -11.88
N ASP A 22 -8.55 6.35 -12.74
CA ASP A 22 -7.50 7.30 -12.43
C ASP A 22 -7.65 8.57 -13.29
N LEU A 23 -7.34 9.73 -12.71
CA LEU A 23 -7.49 11.01 -13.40
C LEU A 23 -6.44 12.02 -12.95
N SER A 24 -6.14 12.96 -13.84
CA SER A 24 -5.20 14.05 -13.61
C SER A 24 -5.91 15.38 -13.74
N HIS A 25 -5.65 16.30 -12.80
CA HIS A 25 -6.17 17.66 -12.85
C HIS A 25 -5.09 18.63 -12.37
N GLY A 26 -4.51 19.37 -13.32
CA GLY A 26 -3.30 20.15 -13.07
C GLY A 26 -2.12 19.24 -12.71
N THR A 27 -1.45 19.53 -11.60
CA THR A 27 -0.34 18.72 -11.07
C THR A 27 -0.80 17.54 -10.23
N ASP A 28 -2.06 17.53 -9.81
CA ASP A 28 -2.59 16.52 -8.91
C ASP A 28 -3.10 15.29 -9.68
N ARG A 29 -2.87 14.12 -9.10
CA ARG A 29 -3.35 12.83 -9.59
C ARG A 29 -4.30 12.22 -8.57
N TYR A 30 -5.38 11.64 -9.06
CA TYR A 30 -6.43 11.07 -8.22
C TYR A 30 -6.76 9.65 -8.66
N VAL A 31 -7.08 8.80 -7.68
CA VAL A 31 -7.74 7.52 -7.88
C VAL A 31 -9.14 7.61 -7.29
N VAL A 32 -10.13 7.13 -8.03
CA VAL A 32 -11.53 7.10 -7.60
C VAL A 32 -11.83 5.77 -6.94
N GLY A 33 -11.95 5.81 -5.62
CA GLY A 33 -12.31 4.67 -4.78
C GLY A 33 -13.72 4.79 -4.22
N LEU A 34 -14.15 3.72 -3.56
CA LEU A 34 -15.39 3.66 -2.79
C LEU A 34 -15.07 3.10 -1.40
N PRO A 35 -15.63 3.66 -0.32
CA PRO A 35 -15.32 3.19 1.02
C PRO A 35 -15.58 1.69 1.21
N GLY A 36 -14.71 1.01 1.96
CA GLY A 36 -14.76 -0.42 2.20
C GLY A 36 -14.18 -1.27 1.06
N ASN A 37 -14.02 -0.73 -0.15
CA ASN A 37 -13.53 -1.54 -1.26
C ASN A 37 -12.02 -1.76 -1.18
N PRO A 38 -11.56 -2.99 -1.46
CA PRO A 38 -10.16 -3.33 -1.42
C PRO A 38 -9.40 -2.88 -2.66
N PHE A 39 -8.12 -2.56 -2.50
CA PHE A 39 -7.27 -2.18 -3.62
C PHE A 39 -5.84 -2.71 -3.48
N GLU A 40 -5.12 -2.72 -4.61
CA GLU A 40 -3.69 -3.02 -4.70
C GLU A 40 -3.00 -1.89 -5.46
N VAL A 41 -1.70 -1.67 -5.22
CA VAL A 41 -0.93 -0.63 -5.91
C VAL A 41 0.13 -1.28 -6.78
N GLN A 42 -0.03 -1.17 -8.09
CA GLN A 42 0.97 -1.62 -9.06
C GLN A 42 1.86 -0.46 -9.49
N VAL A 43 3.16 -0.69 -9.49
CA VAL A 43 4.18 0.24 -9.97
C VAL A 43 5.00 -0.44 -11.06
N THR A 44 5.09 0.20 -12.21
CA THR A 44 5.86 -0.28 -13.36
C THR A 44 6.90 0.77 -13.77
N ALA A 45 8.15 0.34 -13.82
CA ALA A 45 9.27 1.15 -14.26
C ALA A 45 9.37 1.18 -15.79
N PRO A 46 9.75 2.33 -16.38
CA PRO A 46 10.06 2.39 -17.81
C PRO A 46 11.36 1.62 -18.09
N ALA A 47 11.38 0.83 -19.17
CA ALA A 47 12.54 0.00 -19.53
C ALA A 47 13.86 0.79 -19.63
N ALA A 48 13.81 2.03 -20.12
CA ALA A 48 14.97 2.91 -20.25
C ALA A 48 15.66 3.22 -18.89
N MET A 49 14.94 3.14 -17.77
CA MET A 49 15.51 3.42 -16.45
C MET A 49 16.60 2.41 -16.06
N PHE A 50 16.43 1.14 -16.44
CA PHE A 50 17.34 0.07 -16.05
C PHE A 50 18.73 0.18 -16.68
N ARG A 51 18.88 0.93 -17.78
CA ARG A 51 20.19 1.24 -18.37
C ARG A 51 21.09 2.06 -17.44
N SER A 52 20.50 2.88 -16.58
CA SER A 52 21.22 3.80 -15.68
C SER A 52 21.11 3.43 -14.19
N ALA A 53 20.17 2.54 -13.87
CA ALA A 53 19.87 2.11 -12.51
C ALA A 53 19.31 0.67 -12.57
N PRO A 54 20.19 -0.35 -12.61
CA PRO A 54 19.79 -1.74 -12.90
C PRO A 54 18.92 -2.37 -11.81
N THR A 55 18.95 -1.82 -10.59
CA THR A 55 18.15 -2.31 -9.46
C THR A 55 17.46 -1.15 -8.77
N LEU A 56 16.13 -1.17 -8.76
CA LEU A 56 15.32 -0.11 -8.19
C LEU A 56 14.61 -0.62 -6.94
N ARG A 57 14.58 0.18 -5.89
CA ARG A 57 13.75 -0.05 -4.72
C ARG A 57 12.54 0.87 -4.81
N VAL A 58 11.36 0.27 -4.67
CA VAL A 58 10.08 0.97 -4.58
C VAL A 58 9.58 0.86 -3.15
N CYS A 59 9.35 2.02 -2.52
CA CYS A 59 8.80 2.14 -1.18
C CYS A 59 7.41 2.78 -1.29
N LEU A 60 6.39 2.13 -0.73
CA LEU A 60 5.04 2.67 -0.68
C LEU A 60 4.73 3.20 0.72
N THR A 61 4.18 4.41 0.75
CA THR A 61 3.64 5.07 1.95
C THR A 61 2.19 5.43 1.66
N ILE A 62 1.30 5.11 2.59
CA ILE A 62 -0.12 5.46 2.49
C ILE A 62 -0.49 6.26 3.72
N ASP A 63 -1.11 7.43 3.53
CA ASP A 63 -1.48 8.35 4.61
C ASP A 63 -0.28 8.77 5.49
N GLY A 64 0.91 8.82 4.89
CA GLY A 64 2.16 9.09 5.62
C GLY A 64 2.68 7.92 6.46
N GLN A 65 2.06 6.73 6.37
CA GLN A 65 2.49 5.50 7.01
C GLN A 65 3.14 4.56 5.99
N SER A 66 4.30 4.00 6.33
CA SER A 66 4.94 2.98 5.50
C SER A 66 4.13 1.68 5.53
N VAL A 67 3.99 1.01 4.38
CA VAL A 67 3.27 -0.28 4.30
C VAL A 67 4.05 -1.45 4.91
N GLY A 68 5.29 -1.22 5.37
CA GLY A 68 6.14 -2.23 6.03
C GLY A 68 7.00 -3.08 5.08
N VAL A 69 6.82 -2.93 3.77
CA VAL A 69 7.67 -3.57 2.74
C VAL A 69 8.13 -2.56 1.70
N SER A 70 9.32 -2.83 1.15
CA SER A 70 9.76 -2.29 -0.13
C SER A 70 9.88 -3.42 -1.14
N LYS A 71 9.66 -3.12 -2.42
CA LYS A 71 9.80 -4.08 -3.52
C LYS A 71 11.02 -3.71 -4.36
N ILE A 72 11.70 -4.72 -4.88
CA ILE A 72 12.83 -4.53 -5.80
C ILE A 72 12.34 -4.77 -7.22
N LEU A 73 12.68 -3.85 -8.13
CA LEU A 73 12.48 -3.98 -9.57
C LEU A 73 13.83 -4.16 -10.26
N SER A 74 13.82 -4.95 -11.32
CA SER A 74 14.96 -5.16 -12.23
C SER A 74 14.45 -5.16 -13.67
N GLU A 75 15.36 -5.16 -14.64
CA GLU A 75 14.98 -5.23 -16.05
C GLU A 75 14.12 -6.47 -16.38
N SER A 76 14.41 -7.61 -15.75
CA SER A 76 13.62 -8.84 -15.87
C SER A 76 12.25 -8.79 -15.18
N HIS A 77 12.08 -7.90 -14.20
CA HIS A 77 10.85 -7.75 -13.43
C HIS A 77 10.56 -6.25 -13.25
N PRO A 78 10.12 -5.55 -14.32
CA PRO A 78 9.98 -4.10 -14.31
C PRO A 78 8.72 -3.63 -13.57
N SER A 79 7.88 -4.54 -13.09
CA SER A 79 6.62 -4.24 -12.41
C SER A 79 6.51 -4.99 -11.08
N THR A 80 5.85 -4.37 -10.10
CA THR A 80 5.56 -4.97 -8.80
C THR A 80 4.22 -4.49 -8.26
N VAL A 81 3.64 -5.28 -7.37
CA VAL A 81 2.35 -5.02 -6.73
C VAL A 81 2.51 -5.00 -5.21
N PHE A 82 1.89 -4.01 -4.58
CA PHE A 82 1.68 -3.94 -3.15
C PHE A 82 0.25 -4.36 -2.84
N GLU A 83 0.11 -5.45 -2.10
CA GLU A 83 -1.18 -6.12 -1.82
C GLU A 83 -1.80 -5.65 -0.50
N GLY A 84 -0.99 -5.13 0.42
CA GLY A 84 -1.46 -4.77 1.74
C GLY A 84 -0.40 -4.24 2.70
N PHE A 85 -0.86 -3.88 3.90
CA PHE A 85 0.00 -3.56 5.03
C PHE A 85 0.61 -4.84 5.60
N VAL A 86 1.89 -4.80 5.94
CA VAL A 86 2.51 -5.94 6.62
C VAL A 86 2.13 -5.96 8.09
N ASN A 87 1.63 -7.12 8.52
CA ASN A 87 1.30 -7.40 9.90
C ASN A 87 1.98 -8.69 10.36
N THR A 88 2.34 -8.74 11.64
CA THR A 88 2.84 -9.96 12.28
C THR A 88 1.70 -10.67 13.01
N VAL A 89 1.35 -11.87 12.56
CA VAL A 89 0.27 -12.68 13.12
C VAL A 89 0.86 -14.00 13.61
N LYS A 90 0.85 -14.24 14.92
CA LYS A 90 1.45 -15.43 15.54
C LYS A 90 2.92 -15.66 15.16
N GLY A 91 3.68 -14.58 14.99
CA GLY A 91 5.11 -14.62 14.62
C GLY A 91 5.38 -14.73 13.11
N GLU A 92 4.34 -14.92 12.29
CA GLU A 92 4.44 -14.95 10.83
C GLU A 92 4.11 -13.59 10.22
N GLN A 93 4.76 -13.22 9.13
CA GLN A 93 4.45 -12.00 8.38
C GLN A 93 3.36 -12.29 7.35
N ARG A 94 2.31 -11.46 7.35
CA ARG A 94 1.17 -11.56 6.43
C ARG A 94 0.75 -10.18 5.96
N TYR A 95 0.05 -10.12 4.84
CA TYR A 95 -0.55 -8.88 4.35
C TYR A 95 -1.97 -8.73 4.91
N SER A 96 -2.30 -7.56 5.43
CA SER A 96 -3.68 -7.09 5.57
C SER A 96 -4.02 -6.23 4.36
N GLN A 97 -5.08 -6.59 3.65
CA GLN A 97 -5.46 -5.93 2.40
C GLN A 97 -5.65 -4.43 2.59
N PHE A 98 -5.28 -3.62 1.58
CA PHE A 98 -5.64 -2.21 1.61
C PHE A 98 -7.13 -2.04 1.32
N LEU A 99 -7.83 -1.28 2.16
CA LEU A 99 -9.20 -0.84 1.88
C LEU A 99 -9.24 0.67 1.74
N PHE A 100 -10.11 1.18 0.87
CA PHE A 100 -10.50 2.59 0.91
C PHE A 100 -11.31 2.84 2.18
N GLY A 101 -10.72 3.43 3.20
CA GLY A 101 -11.39 3.81 4.44
C GLY A 101 -12.27 5.06 4.27
N LYS A 102 -13.34 5.12 5.07
CA LYS A 102 -14.09 6.38 5.28
C LYS A 102 -13.18 7.40 5.95
N PRO A 103 -13.28 8.69 5.60
CA PRO A 103 -12.56 9.71 6.35
C PRO A 103 -13.08 9.62 7.80
N GLN A 104 -12.17 9.48 8.76
CA GLN A 104 -12.57 9.25 10.14
C GLN A 104 -13.38 10.46 10.62
N ASP A 105 -14.67 10.25 10.92
CA ASP A 105 -15.47 11.22 11.66
C ASP A 105 -14.72 11.51 12.96
N ALA A 106 -14.48 12.78 13.22
CA ALA A 106 -13.48 13.24 14.16
C ALA A 106 -13.54 12.51 15.52
N PRO A 107 -12.44 11.93 16.02
CA PRO A 107 -12.38 11.55 17.42
C PRO A 107 -12.42 12.83 18.28
N GLN A 108 -13.34 12.85 19.24
CA GLN A 108 -13.38 13.86 20.29
C GLN A 108 -12.02 13.89 21.02
N SER A 109 -11.39 15.06 20.98
CA SER A 109 -10.28 15.55 21.82
C SER A 109 -9.39 14.51 22.54
N SER A 110 -8.12 14.45 22.14
CA SER A 110 -7.02 14.69 23.07
C SER A 110 -5.66 14.86 22.37
N GLY A 111 -5.00 15.99 22.66
CA GLY A 111 -3.55 16.03 22.85
C GLY A 111 -2.62 16.23 21.66
N ALA A 112 -2.00 17.41 21.63
CA ALA A 112 -0.68 17.75 21.06
C ALA A 112 -0.45 17.55 19.54
N GLY A 113 -0.31 18.69 18.84
CA GLY A 113 -0.12 18.78 17.41
C GLY A 113 1.16 18.11 16.90
N SER A 114 0.99 17.26 15.90
CA SER A 114 2.04 16.97 14.93
C SER A 114 1.58 17.43 13.55
N SER A 115 2.44 18.12 12.82
CA SER A 115 2.20 18.74 11.51
C SER A 115 2.04 17.73 10.35
N ARG A 116 1.44 16.57 10.61
CA ARG A 116 1.33 15.44 9.67
C ARG A 116 0.08 15.46 8.77
N ASP A 117 -0.79 16.45 8.93
CA ASP A 117 -2.06 16.56 8.19
C ASP A 117 -1.93 16.76 6.67
N LYS A 118 -0.71 16.89 6.12
CA LYS A 118 -0.51 17.15 4.68
C LYS A 118 -0.76 15.93 3.78
N ASN A 119 -0.71 14.71 4.32
CA ASN A 119 -0.70 13.48 3.49
C ASN A 119 -1.86 12.50 3.77
N THR A 120 -2.85 12.84 4.60
CA THR A 120 -4.04 11.98 4.80
C THR A 120 -4.74 11.76 3.45
N GLY A 121 -5.10 10.53 3.11
CA GLY A 121 -5.68 10.13 1.82
C GLY A 121 -4.70 10.10 0.64
N GLY A 122 -3.40 10.10 0.92
CA GLY A 122 -2.35 10.14 -0.09
C GLY A 122 -1.62 8.80 -0.21
N LEU A 123 -1.44 8.35 -1.45
CA LEU A 123 -0.46 7.33 -1.83
C LEU A 123 0.83 8.04 -2.24
N GLU A 124 1.94 7.73 -1.59
CA GLU A 124 3.26 8.24 -1.93
C GLU A 124 4.21 7.08 -2.22
N ILE A 125 4.81 7.10 -3.41
CA ILE A 125 5.71 6.07 -3.88
C ILE A 125 7.09 6.71 -4.05
N SER A 126 8.04 6.29 -3.23
CA SER A 126 9.43 6.69 -3.35
C SER A 126 10.21 5.65 -4.13
N ILE A 127 10.94 6.10 -5.14
CA ILE A 127 11.73 5.26 -6.03
C ILE A 127 13.20 5.61 -5.85
N GLU A 128 14.00 4.59 -5.58
CA GLU A 128 15.43 4.72 -5.28
C GLU A 128 16.24 3.77 -6.16
N HIS A 129 17.36 4.25 -6.67
CA HIS A 129 18.40 3.37 -7.19
C HIS A 129 19.16 2.78 -6.00
N VAL A 130 19.26 1.46 -5.97
CA VAL A 130 19.93 0.73 -4.90
C VAL A 130 20.94 -0.25 -5.46
N GLN A 131 21.95 -0.61 -4.67
CA GLN A 131 22.93 -1.62 -5.02
C GLN A 131 22.94 -2.69 -3.92
N SER A 132 23.06 -3.97 -4.32
CA SER A 132 23.23 -5.06 -3.36
C SER A 132 24.55 -4.88 -2.62
N SER A 133 24.51 -4.89 -1.29
CA SER A 133 25.69 -4.75 -0.43
C SER A 133 25.96 -6.00 0.41
N GLY A 134 25.29 -7.11 0.11
CA GLY A 134 25.51 -8.42 0.73
C GLY A 134 24.25 -8.98 1.38
N HIS A 135 24.45 -9.83 2.39
CA HIS A 135 23.36 -10.47 3.13
C HIS A 135 23.19 -9.86 4.51
N HIS A 136 21.95 -9.62 4.88
CA HIS A 136 21.55 -9.25 6.22
C HIS A 136 21.36 -10.52 7.06
N VAL A 137 22.01 -10.57 8.22
CA VAL A 137 21.97 -11.75 9.11
C VAL A 137 20.77 -11.69 10.08
N SER A 138 20.16 -10.53 10.27
CA SER A 138 19.01 -10.37 11.17
C SER A 138 17.69 -10.13 10.43
N LEU A 139 16.57 -10.44 11.07
CA LEU A 139 15.26 -10.06 10.51
C LEU A 139 15.09 -8.54 10.62
N PRO A 140 14.49 -7.87 9.62
CA PRO A 140 14.11 -6.46 9.75
C PRO A 140 13.32 -6.26 11.05
N LYS A 141 13.73 -5.32 11.88
CA LYS A 141 12.95 -4.97 13.08
C LYS A 141 11.62 -4.40 12.62
N HIS A 142 10.54 -5.14 12.90
CA HIS A 142 9.19 -4.67 12.65
C HIS A 142 8.96 -3.45 13.55
N THR A 143 8.98 -2.25 12.97
CA THR A 143 8.43 -1.08 13.64
C THR A 143 6.93 -1.29 13.67
N SER A 144 6.39 -1.75 14.81
CA SER A 144 4.95 -1.79 15.02
C SER A 144 4.38 -0.42 14.69
N ASN A 145 3.25 -0.45 13.97
CA ASN A 145 2.61 0.72 13.42
C ASN A 145 2.34 1.72 14.57
N PRO A 146 2.96 2.91 14.62
CA PRO A 146 2.53 3.92 15.57
C PRO A 146 1.11 4.29 15.16
N ALA A 147 0.14 3.99 16.02
CA ALA A 147 -1.27 4.34 15.80
C ALA A 147 -1.33 5.77 15.25
N ALA A 148 -1.97 5.93 14.08
CA ALA A 148 -2.11 7.22 13.44
C ALA A 148 -2.71 8.18 14.47
N GLY A 149 -1.91 9.15 14.91
CA GLY A 149 -2.38 10.17 15.85
C GLY A 149 -3.61 10.82 15.26
N ALA A 150 -4.70 10.83 16.02
CA ALA A 150 -5.95 11.47 15.64
C ALA A 150 -5.69 12.90 15.16
N SER A 151 -5.95 13.17 13.87
CA SER A 151 -5.90 14.54 13.36
C SER A 151 -7.01 15.37 13.99
N LYS A 152 -6.72 16.60 14.39
CA LYS A 152 -7.73 17.50 14.98
C LYS A 152 -8.90 17.70 14.02
N PRO A 153 -10.15 17.80 14.52
CA PRO A 153 -11.27 18.25 13.70
C PRO A 153 -10.95 19.64 13.15
N VAL A 154 -11.05 19.78 11.84
CA VAL A 154 -11.03 21.09 11.19
C VAL A 154 -12.47 21.59 11.20
N GLU A 155 -12.79 22.50 12.11
CA GLU A 155 -14.10 23.16 12.10
C GLU A 155 -14.22 24.13 10.90
N GLY A 156 -15.39 24.10 10.26
CA GLY A 156 -15.76 25.02 9.17
C GLY A 156 -15.61 24.48 7.76
N LYS A 157 -15.88 25.33 6.75
CA LYS A 157 -15.92 25.02 5.31
C LYS A 157 -14.68 24.24 4.79
N LYS A 158 -13.54 24.23 5.46
CA LYS A 158 -12.30 23.60 4.95
C LYS A 158 -12.34 22.06 4.86
N TRP A 159 -13.37 21.39 5.37
CA TRP A 159 -13.51 19.93 5.25
C TRP A 159 -13.57 19.45 3.79
N PHE A 160 -14.12 20.25 2.86
CA PHE A 160 -14.17 19.88 1.44
C PHE A 160 -12.79 19.81 0.77
N MET A 161 -11.74 20.38 1.37
CA MET A 161 -10.37 20.32 0.83
C MET A 161 -9.55 19.13 1.36
N ARG A 162 -10.03 18.43 2.41
CA ARG A 162 -9.34 17.24 2.93
C ARG A 162 -9.64 16.04 2.04
N PRO A 163 -8.68 15.12 1.85
CA PRO A 163 -8.96 13.93 1.07
C PRO A 163 -10.14 13.14 1.64
N SER A 164 -11.04 12.71 0.75
CA SER A 164 -12.29 12.08 1.16
C SER A 164 -12.18 10.63 1.50
N LEU A 165 -11.05 10.00 1.20
CA LEU A 165 -10.74 8.63 1.58
C LEU A 165 -9.44 8.62 2.36
N LYS A 166 -9.34 7.71 3.32
CA LYS A 166 -8.07 7.28 3.93
C LYS A 166 -7.82 5.84 3.53
N ALA A 167 -6.65 5.29 3.80
CA ALA A 167 -6.49 3.84 3.79
C ALA A 167 -6.97 3.25 5.11
N ASP A 168 -7.52 2.05 5.00
CA ASP A 168 -7.83 1.19 6.14
C ASP A 168 -7.21 -0.20 5.91
N SER A 169 -7.10 -0.96 6.99
CA SER A 169 -6.62 -2.35 6.94
C SER A 169 -7.82 -3.30 6.90
N GLY A 170 -7.90 -4.09 5.83
CA GLY A 170 -8.88 -5.15 5.69
C GLY A 170 -8.42 -6.48 6.26
N ASP A 171 -9.05 -7.55 5.79
CA ASP A 171 -8.73 -8.91 6.21
C ASP A 171 -7.28 -9.27 5.91
N ILE A 172 -6.75 -10.19 6.72
CA ILE A 172 -5.44 -10.80 6.47
C ILE A 172 -5.59 -11.76 5.29
N VAL A 173 -4.87 -11.47 4.21
CA VAL A 173 -4.92 -12.22 2.96
C VAL A 173 -3.59 -12.91 2.66
N GLY A 174 -3.67 -13.98 1.87
CA GLY A 174 -2.50 -14.69 1.35
C GLY A 174 -1.81 -15.65 2.33
N LYS A 175 -0.73 -16.25 1.85
CA LYS A 175 0.13 -17.13 2.65
C LYS A 175 1.15 -16.30 3.43
N PRO A 176 1.66 -16.80 4.57
CA PRO A 176 2.82 -16.23 5.21
C PRO A 176 3.96 -16.03 4.22
N PHE A 177 4.67 -14.92 4.34
CA PHE A 177 5.85 -14.66 3.53
C PHE A 177 7.06 -14.35 4.40
N THR A 178 8.24 -14.47 3.81
CA THR A 178 9.51 -14.09 4.43
C THR A 178 10.12 -12.92 3.68
N PHE A 179 10.87 -12.10 4.40
CA PHE A 179 11.64 -11.03 3.77
C PHE A 179 12.86 -11.59 3.06
N SER A 180 13.27 -10.94 1.97
CA SER A 180 14.57 -11.20 1.37
C SER A 180 15.67 -10.91 2.40
N THR A 181 16.67 -11.78 2.46
CA THR A 181 17.87 -11.57 3.29
C THR A 181 18.89 -10.69 2.59
N THR A 182 18.67 -10.29 1.33
CA THR A 182 19.59 -9.43 0.59
C THR A 182 19.49 -8.00 1.11
N ARG A 183 20.63 -7.45 1.51
CA ARG A 183 20.77 -6.04 1.87
C ARG A 183 21.01 -5.23 0.61
N TYR A 184 20.29 -4.12 0.48
CA TYR A 184 20.59 -3.13 -0.54
C TYR A 184 20.83 -1.79 0.12
N ASP A 185 21.91 -1.13 -0.29
CA ASP A 185 22.23 0.23 0.12
C ASP A 185 21.71 1.21 -0.94
N LYS A 186 21.20 2.34 -0.46
CA LYS A 186 20.66 3.40 -1.32
C LYS A 186 21.81 4.13 -1.99
N VAL A 187 21.80 4.15 -3.33
CA VAL A 187 22.76 4.90 -4.14
C VAL A 187 22.25 6.33 -4.35
N ARG A 188 21.01 6.47 -4.85
CA ARG A 188 20.36 7.78 -5.05
C ARG A 188 18.85 7.67 -5.09
N HIS A 189 18.17 8.78 -4.79
CA HIS A 189 16.73 8.92 -5.01
C HIS A 189 16.46 9.31 -6.47
N LEU A 190 15.42 8.73 -7.07
CA LEU A 190 15.08 8.96 -8.48
C LEU A 190 13.80 9.79 -8.63
N ALA A 191 12.74 9.38 -7.93
CA ALA A 191 11.44 10.03 -8.05
C ALA A 191 10.56 9.78 -6.82
N THR A 192 9.67 10.72 -6.56
CA THR A 192 8.51 10.56 -5.69
C THR A 192 7.25 10.74 -6.51
N LEU A 193 6.36 9.75 -6.49
CA LEU A 193 5.07 9.78 -7.17
C LEU A 193 3.99 9.90 -6.12
N SER A 194 3.02 10.79 -6.35
CA SER A 194 1.93 11.03 -5.39
C SER A 194 0.57 10.91 -6.08
N LEU A 195 -0.35 10.20 -5.44
CA LEU A 195 -1.75 10.09 -5.84
C LEU A 195 -2.64 10.38 -4.62
N ARG A 196 -3.81 10.97 -4.85
CA ARG A 196 -4.84 11.16 -3.83
C ARG A 196 -5.97 10.18 -4.04
N MET A 197 -6.43 9.57 -2.95
CA MET A 197 -7.61 8.70 -2.95
C MET A 197 -8.85 9.56 -2.70
N GLU A 198 -9.81 9.51 -3.61
CA GLU A 198 -11.02 10.31 -3.51
C GLU A 198 -12.25 9.53 -3.96
N THR A 199 -13.43 9.98 -3.53
CA THR A 199 -14.70 9.53 -4.09
C THR A 199 -15.11 10.39 -5.29
N ALA A 200 -15.89 9.82 -6.21
CA ALA A 200 -16.38 10.57 -7.37
C ALA A 200 -17.21 11.80 -6.96
N ALA A 201 -18.06 11.67 -5.92
CA ALA A 201 -18.89 12.76 -5.42
C ALA A 201 -18.05 13.98 -5.00
N ILE A 202 -16.94 13.76 -4.29
CA ILE A 202 -16.06 14.83 -3.82
C ILE A 202 -15.29 15.45 -4.99
N LEU A 203 -14.85 14.65 -5.96
CA LEU A 203 -14.23 15.17 -7.17
C LEU A 203 -15.19 15.99 -8.03
N THR A 204 -16.47 15.64 -8.08
CA THR A 204 -17.51 16.46 -8.73
C THR A 204 -17.72 17.78 -8.00
N LEU A 205 -17.79 17.77 -6.66
CA LEU A 205 -17.91 18.99 -5.84
C LEU A 205 -16.72 19.94 -6.03
N ARG A 206 -15.51 19.38 -6.19
CA ARG A 206 -14.28 20.15 -6.48
C ARG A 206 -14.14 20.55 -7.95
N LYS A 207 -15.11 20.22 -8.80
CA LYS A 207 -15.09 20.45 -10.25
C LYS A 207 -13.93 19.77 -10.98
N VAL A 208 -13.34 18.74 -10.36
CA VAL A 208 -12.32 17.88 -10.99
C VAL A 208 -13.00 16.90 -11.96
N LEU A 209 -14.12 16.31 -11.54
CA LEU A 209 -15.01 15.57 -12.43
C LEU A 209 -16.10 16.51 -12.96
N ASN A 210 -16.28 16.50 -14.28
CA ASN A 210 -17.27 17.31 -14.98
C ASN A 210 -18.36 16.40 -15.57
N PRO A 211 -19.60 16.44 -15.04
CA PRO A 211 -20.71 15.60 -15.52
C PRO A 211 -21.05 15.77 -17.01
N LYS A 212 -20.67 16.90 -17.61
CA LYS A 212 -20.92 17.16 -19.04
C LYS A 212 -19.99 16.35 -19.95
N LEU A 213 -18.87 15.82 -19.43
CA LEU A 213 -17.93 15.01 -20.19
C LEU A 213 -18.30 13.53 -20.08
N PRO A 214 -18.54 12.80 -21.18
CA PRO A 214 -18.99 11.40 -21.14
C PRO A 214 -18.08 10.48 -20.32
N ALA A 215 -16.75 10.64 -20.42
CA ALA A 215 -15.79 9.85 -19.66
C ALA A 215 -15.92 10.07 -18.14
N HIS A 216 -16.10 11.32 -17.71
CA HIS A 216 -16.33 11.65 -16.30
C HIS A 216 -17.71 11.17 -15.82
N GLN A 217 -18.73 11.28 -16.67
CA GLN A 217 -20.06 10.77 -16.38
C GLN A 217 -20.05 9.26 -16.16
N ALA A 218 -19.27 8.50 -16.94
CA ALA A 218 -19.11 7.06 -16.75
C ALA A 218 -18.54 6.72 -15.36
N ILE A 219 -17.53 7.46 -14.90
CA ILE A 219 -16.95 7.30 -13.55
C ILE A 219 -17.99 7.62 -12.47
N ILE A 220 -18.73 8.71 -12.62
CA ILE A 220 -19.78 9.13 -11.68
C ILE A 220 -20.88 8.04 -11.61
N ASN A 221 -21.36 7.56 -12.76
CA ASN A 221 -22.39 6.53 -12.83
C ASN A 221 -21.92 5.21 -12.20
N ALA A 222 -20.69 4.77 -12.50
CA ALA A 222 -20.12 3.54 -11.94
C ALA A 222 -19.99 3.63 -10.41
N SER A 223 -19.54 4.77 -9.87
CA SER A 223 -19.44 4.99 -8.43
C SER A 223 -20.81 4.99 -7.74
N THR A 224 -21.81 5.61 -8.36
CA THR A 224 -23.17 5.71 -7.81
C THR A 224 -23.87 4.35 -7.81
N ALA A 225 -23.70 3.57 -8.90
CA ALA A 225 -24.25 2.23 -9.01
C ALA A 225 -23.68 1.30 -7.93
N ALA A 226 -22.37 1.32 -7.72
CA ALA A 226 -21.72 0.50 -6.71
C ALA A 226 -22.14 0.88 -5.27
N MET A 227 -22.27 2.19 -4.96
CA MET A 227 -22.80 2.63 -3.66
C MET A 227 -24.22 2.12 -3.37
N ARG A 228 -25.09 2.06 -4.39
CA ARG A 228 -26.46 1.52 -4.22
C ARG A 228 -26.44 0.03 -3.91
N THR A 229 -25.58 -0.74 -4.59
CA THR A 229 -25.46 -2.18 -4.34
C THR A 229 -25.01 -2.47 -2.91
N GLU A 230 -24.04 -1.70 -2.38
CA GLU A 230 -23.58 -1.84 -0.99
C GLU A 230 -24.66 -1.48 0.04
N GLN A 231 -25.48 -0.46 -0.21
CA GLN A 231 -26.60 -0.10 0.66
C GLN A 231 -27.66 -1.21 0.71
N ILE A 232 -27.95 -1.86 -0.42
CA ILE A 232 -28.91 -2.97 -0.47
C ILE A 232 -28.35 -4.19 0.27
N ALA A 233 -27.07 -4.52 0.07
CA ALA A 233 -26.42 -5.64 0.75
C ALA A 233 -26.34 -5.48 2.27
N SER A 234 -26.15 -4.25 2.75
CA SER A 234 -26.11 -3.94 4.20
C SER A 234 -27.50 -3.78 4.84
N SER A 235 -28.56 -3.66 4.05
CA SER A 235 -29.94 -3.49 4.52
C SER A 235 -30.78 -4.77 4.45
N ALA A 236 -30.20 -5.92 4.08
CA ALA A 236 -30.90 -7.19 4.10
C ALA A 236 -31.20 -7.61 5.56
N PRO A 237 -32.47 -7.67 5.99
CA PRO A 237 -32.83 -8.12 7.32
C PRO A 237 -32.51 -9.61 7.44
N GLY A 238 -31.87 -10.01 8.54
CA GLY A 238 -31.52 -11.40 8.80
C GLY A 238 -32.70 -12.33 8.53
N GLN A 239 -32.54 -13.24 7.56
CA GLN A 239 -33.41 -14.41 7.46
C GLN A 239 -33.14 -15.25 8.73
N PRO A 240 -34.14 -15.45 9.60
CA PRO A 240 -34.00 -16.45 10.64
C PRO A 240 -33.88 -17.81 9.96
N SER A 241 -32.80 -18.53 10.24
CA SER A 241 -32.70 -19.97 9.93
C SER A 241 -33.91 -20.65 10.55
N ALA A 242 -34.86 -21.04 9.71
CA ALA A 242 -35.95 -21.89 10.10
C ALA A 242 -35.36 -23.21 10.61
N VAL A 243 -35.49 -23.42 11.92
CA VAL A 243 -35.35 -24.71 12.57
C VAL A 243 -36.40 -25.62 11.97
N LEU A 244 -35.98 -26.42 10.98
CA LEU A 244 -36.75 -27.53 10.44
C LEU A 244 -36.88 -28.57 11.55
N GLY A 245 -38.11 -28.72 12.03
CA GLY A 245 -38.49 -29.70 13.04
C GLY A 245 -38.15 -31.12 12.60
N SER A 246 -37.39 -31.81 13.45
CA SER A 246 -37.30 -33.27 13.41
C SER A 246 -38.60 -33.85 13.96
N GLY A 247 -39.47 -34.25 13.03
CA GLY A 247 -40.57 -35.14 13.32
C GLY A 247 -40.06 -36.53 13.70
N ASP A 248 -40.63 -37.06 14.77
CA ASP A 248 -40.56 -38.45 15.19
C ASP A 248 -40.86 -39.43 14.04
N ILE A 249 -39.99 -40.43 13.86
CA ILE A 249 -40.31 -41.65 13.12
C ILE A 249 -39.83 -42.86 13.96
N PRO A 250 -40.64 -43.92 14.12
CA PRO A 250 -40.39 -45.00 15.08
C PRO A 250 -39.47 -46.11 14.54
N ARG A 251 -38.82 -46.77 15.50
CA ARG A 251 -38.34 -48.16 15.52
C ARG A 251 -39.01 -49.07 14.49
N ASP A 252 -38.21 -49.74 13.65
CA ASP A 252 -38.16 -51.20 13.61
C ASP A 252 -36.97 -51.75 12.80
N ALA A 253 -36.79 -53.06 12.97
CA ALA A 253 -35.60 -53.89 12.96
C ALA A 253 -34.82 -54.11 11.63
N VAL A 254 -33.76 -54.94 11.81
CA VAL A 254 -32.99 -55.80 10.87
C VAL A 254 -31.54 -55.32 10.70
N ARG A 255 -30.56 -55.76 11.52
CA ARG A 255 -29.92 -57.10 11.64
C ARG A 255 -28.91 -57.40 10.53
N ASN A 256 -27.68 -57.78 10.97
CA ASN A 256 -26.51 -58.34 10.26
C ASN A 256 -25.56 -57.29 9.64
N GLN A 257 -24.23 -57.36 9.73
CA GLN A 257 -23.33 -58.49 10.04
C GLN A 257 -21.95 -57.95 10.48
N ALA A 258 -21.24 -58.77 11.25
CA ALA A 258 -19.93 -58.53 11.84
C ALA A 258 -18.76 -58.81 10.90
N SER A 259 -17.57 -58.25 11.22
CA SER A 259 -16.21 -58.86 11.26
C SER A 259 -15.20 -57.73 11.53
N SER A 260 -14.54 -57.60 12.70
CA SER A 260 -13.31 -58.30 13.15
C SER A 260 -12.12 -58.10 12.18
N ALA A 261 -10.86 -57.82 12.54
CA ALA A 261 -10.11 -57.71 13.79
C ALA A 261 -8.79 -56.91 13.51
N GLY A 262 -8.18 -56.29 14.53
CA GLY A 262 -6.74 -55.93 14.54
C GLY A 262 -5.85 -57.18 14.77
N PRO A 263 -4.59 -57.12 15.25
CA PRO A 263 -3.88 -56.00 15.90
C PRO A 263 -2.31 -55.91 15.72
N SER A 264 -1.66 -54.99 16.48
CA SER A 264 -0.30 -55.04 17.13
C SER A 264 1.00 -54.77 16.30
N ARG A 265 1.74 -53.64 16.50
CA ARG A 265 2.84 -53.28 17.50
C ARG A 265 4.28 -53.73 17.07
N PRO A 266 5.42 -53.30 17.68
CA PRO A 266 5.96 -51.99 18.16
C PRO A 266 7.50 -51.75 17.88
N GLY A 267 8.07 -50.61 18.36
CA GLY A 267 9.53 -50.38 18.62
C GLY A 267 10.22 -49.37 17.66
N THR A 268 11.20 -48.51 17.99
CA THR A 268 12.08 -48.30 19.16
C THR A 268 12.78 -46.92 19.03
N ALA A 269 13.31 -46.38 20.13
CA ALA A 269 13.89 -45.03 20.28
C ALA A 269 15.43 -44.95 20.15
N VAL A 270 16.01 -43.81 19.70
CA VAL A 270 17.37 -43.28 20.01
C VAL A 270 17.39 -41.76 19.65
N SER A 271 17.45 -40.77 20.55
CA SER A 271 18.56 -40.16 21.33
C SER A 271 19.74 -39.55 20.54
N SER A 272 19.87 -38.21 20.53
CA SER A 272 21.09 -37.48 20.93
C SER A 272 20.98 -35.95 20.75
N LYS A 273 21.36 -35.23 21.82
CA LYS A 273 21.67 -33.78 21.90
C LYS A 273 23.17 -33.56 21.59
N PRO A 274 23.57 -32.34 21.20
CA PRO A 274 24.31 -31.47 22.14
C PRO A 274 23.84 -29.99 22.06
N ALA A 275 23.66 -29.25 23.18
CA ALA A 275 24.66 -28.41 23.85
C ALA A 275 25.53 -27.59 22.85
N GLY A 276 25.62 -26.27 22.84
CA GLY A 276 25.24 -25.19 23.74
C GLY A 276 26.30 -24.10 23.54
N ILE A 277 25.93 -22.94 22.96
CA ILE A 277 26.82 -21.76 22.92
C ILE A 277 25.96 -20.52 23.18
N LYS A 278 26.07 -19.97 24.40
CA LYS A 278 25.60 -18.63 24.74
C LYS A 278 26.69 -17.65 24.32
N ARG A 279 26.47 -16.87 23.26
CA ARG A 279 27.23 -15.63 23.03
C ARG A 279 26.33 -14.45 23.37
N ASN A 280 26.66 -13.84 24.50
CA ASN A 280 26.14 -12.56 24.91
C ASN A 280 26.97 -11.49 24.18
N VAL A 281 26.47 -10.97 23.06
CA VAL A 281 27.07 -9.81 22.40
C VAL A 281 26.05 -8.68 22.45
N LYS A 282 26.29 -7.77 23.37
CA LYS A 282 25.58 -6.51 23.51
C LYS A 282 26.10 -5.59 22.40
N SER A 283 25.54 -5.73 21.19
CA SER A 283 25.85 -4.84 20.08
C SER A 283 24.89 -3.67 20.09
N GLU A 284 25.45 -2.51 20.42
CA GLU A 284 24.85 -1.19 20.28
C GLU A 284 24.43 -0.96 18.81
N MET A 285 23.23 -0.41 18.63
CA MET A 285 22.46 -0.54 17.40
C MET A 285 22.27 0.83 16.73
N VAL A 286 22.65 0.93 15.46
CA VAL A 286 22.33 2.07 14.59
C VAL A 286 21.10 1.72 13.74
N ASP A 287 20.04 2.52 13.89
CA ASP A 287 18.74 2.43 13.22
C ASP A 287 18.82 2.98 11.78
N LEU A 288 18.53 2.14 10.78
CA LEU A 288 18.46 2.49 9.35
C LEU A 288 17.05 2.27 8.79
N SER A 289 16.02 2.63 9.55
CA SER A 289 14.68 2.84 8.99
C SER A 289 14.72 3.88 7.85
N CYS A 290 13.88 3.69 6.83
CA CYS A 290 13.58 4.69 5.80
C CYS A 290 12.99 5.95 6.45
N ARG A 291 13.81 6.74 7.16
CA ARG A 291 13.40 8.02 7.70
C ARG A 291 13.21 8.98 6.53
N PRO A 292 12.12 9.73 6.46
CA PRO A 292 12.06 10.89 5.58
C PRO A 292 13.23 11.79 5.96
N SER A 293 14.11 12.03 4.98
CA SER A 293 15.33 12.81 5.16
C SER A 293 14.99 14.14 5.84
N ALA A 294 15.53 14.37 7.03
CA ALA A 294 15.44 15.66 7.69
C ALA A 294 16.07 16.74 6.80
N LYS A 295 15.53 17.95 6.91
CA LYS A 295 15.87 19.15 6.13
C LYS A 295 17.39 19.27 5.89
N VAL A 296 17.74 19.37 4.62
CA VAL A 296 19.04 19.91 4.17
C VAL A 296 19.19 21.32 4.76
N PRO A 297 20.29 21.65 5.46
CA PRO A 297 20.54 23.01 5.90
C PRO A 297 20.63 23.93 4.68
N LYS A 298 19.91 25.05 4.76
CA LYS A 298 19.93 26.12 3.77
C LYS A 298 21.35 26.71 3.73
N ILE A 299 22.13 26.32 2.74
CA ILE A 299 23.41 26.96 2.41
C ILE A 299 23.04 28.28 1.73
N GLU A 300 23.32 29.40 2.39
CA GLU A 300 23.30 30.72 1.76
C GLU A 300 24.41 30.79 0.70
N PRO A 301 24.09 31.12 -0.56
CA PRO A 301 25.12 31.44 -1.53
C PRO A 301 25.60 32.87 -1.28
N GLY A 302 26.80 32.98 -0.73
CA GLY A 302 27.58 34.21 -0.77
C GLY A 302 27.93 34.55 -2.22
N LEU A 303 27.54 35.76 -2.64
CA LEU A 303 28.07 36.44 -3.82
C LEU A 303 29.61 36.48 -3.75
N PRO A 304 30.28 36.37 -4.90
CA PRO A 304 30.80 37.61 -5.46
C PRO A 304 30.52 37.80 -6.94
N SER A 305 30.30 39.07 -7.26
CA SER A 305 30.31 39.70 -8.58
C SER A 305 31.66 39.57 -9.30
N GLN A 306 31.59 39.36 -10.62
CA GLN A 306 32.45 39.81 -11.73
C GLN A 306 32.30 38.77 -12.85
N GLY A 307 31.79 39.01 -14.06
CA GLY A 307 31.83 40.19 -14.90
C GLY A 307 32.74 39.89 -16.09
N PHE A 308 32.23 39.31 -17.19
CA PHE A 308 32.88 39.32 -18.51
C PHE A 308 31.86 39.03 -19.63
N PHE A 309 31.91 39.87 -20.67
CA PHE A 309 31.11 39.82 -21.90
C PHE A 309 31.61 38.72 -22.86
N ALA A 310 30.70 38.09 -23.61
CA ALA A 310 30.88 37.84 -25.05
C ALA A 310 29.55 37.41 -25.69
N ASN A 311 29.19 38.14 -26.74
CA ASN A 311 28.09 37.85 -27.67
C ASN A 311 28.38 36.56 -28.46
N ALA A 312 27.35 35.77 -28.73
CA ALA A 312 27.32 34.84 -29.86
C ALA A 312 25.92 34.85 -30.47
N GLU A 313 25.87 35.18 -31.76
CA GLU A 313 24.71 35.24 -32.64
C GLU A 313 24.03 33.86 -32.82
N PRO A 314 22.73 33.81 -33.13
CA PRO A 314 22.08 32.60 -33.64
C PRO A 314 22.22 32.51 -35.17
N GLU A 315 22.89 31.46 -35.65
CA GLU A 315 22.80 31.05 -37.06
C GLU A 315 21.39 30.53 -37.39
N LEU A 316 20.84 31.09 -38.47
CA LEU A 316 19.69 30.61 -39.22
C LEU A 316 19.99 29.23 -39.81
N ILE A 317 19.12 28.24 -39.55
CA ILE A 317 19.10 26.99 -40.33
C ILE A 317 18.00 27.13 -41.37
N ASP A 318 18.42 27.17 -42.62
CA ASP A 318 17.57 27.19 -43.81
C ASP A 318 17.00 25.79 -44.09
N LEU A 319 15.72 25.74 -44.44
CA LEU A 319 15.00 24.53 -44.84
C LEU A 319 14.95 24.46 -46.36
N THR A 320 15.61 23.47 -46.95
CA THR A 320 15.29 22.91 -48.26
C THR A 320 15.35 21.40 -48.21
#